data_AF-A0A968MY30-F1
#
_entry.id   AF-A0A968MY30-F1
#
_cell.length_a   1.000
_cell.length_b   1.000
_cell.length_c   1.000
_cell.angle_alpha   90.00
_cell.angle_beta   90.00
_cell.angle_gamma   90.00
#
_symmetry.space_group_name_H-M   'P 1'
#
loop_
_entity.id
_entity.type
_entity.pdbx_description
1 polymer ?
#
loop_
_entity_poly.entity_id
_entity_poly.type
_entity_poly.pdbx_seq_one_letter_code
_entity_poly.pdbx_strand_id
1 'polypeptide(L)'
;MIELIDFILENKITDKFVIAGYQTEEILQLYKNIPVNIEIKGAISNKELVDLYKNCKAILINQRASSGALTKLIELQIAGVPMIVNDLSLRSYSINSGCKSFHNHLELISILEHFVPEVPEYPNSIEVSEKSVTKKITELLNKEH
;
A
#
# COMPACT_ATOMS: atom_id res chain seq x y z
N MET A 1 1.91 11.02 3.69
CA MET A 1 2.77 10.56 4.82
C MET A 1 2.57 11.44 6.04
N ILE A 2 2.90 12.74 6.01
CA ILE A 2 2.62 13.69 7.12
C ILE A 2 1.15 13.64 7.55
N GLU A 3 0.22 13.71 6.60
CA GLU A 3 -1.22 13.57 6.85
C GLU A 3 -1.61 12.29 7.61
N LEU A 4 -0.92 11.16 7.35
CA LEU A 4 -1.19 9.90 8.05
C LEU A 4 -0.67 9.95 9.49
N ILE A 5 0.47 10.60 9.72
CA ILE A 5 1.02 10.79 11.06
C ILE A 5 0.10 11.70 11.86
N ASP A 6 -0.31 12.84 11.30
CA ASP A 6 -1.27 13.74 11.93
C ASP A 6 -2.55 13.00 12.32
N PHE A 7 -3.10 12.20 11.39
CA PHE A 7 -4.26 11.36 11.66
C PHE A 7 -4.04 10.37 12.82
N ILE A 8 -2.90 9.67 12.86
CA ILE A 8 -2.56 8.73 13.94
C ILE A 8 -2.50 9.47 15.29
N LEU A 9 -1.91 10.67 15.31
CA LEU A 9 -1.79 11.50 16.51
C LEU A 9 -3.14 12.00 17.01
N GLU A 10 -3.95 12.58 16.11
CA GLU A 10 -5.26 13.15 16.42
C GLU A 10 -6.23 12.09 16.97
N ASN A 11 -6.20 10.89 16.40
CA ASN A 11 -7.10 9.79 16.75
C ASN A 11 -6.54 8.87 17.85
N LYS A 12 -5.35 9.17 18.38
CA LYS A 12 -4.70 8.42 19.48
C LYS A 12 -4.62 6.92 19.22
N ILE A 13 -4.32 6.55 17.97
CA ILE A 13 -4.21 5.14 17.57
C ILE A 13 -3.04 4.52 18.33
N THR A 14 -3.27 3.34 18.93
CA THR A 14 -2.31 2.71 19.86
C THR A 14 -1.47 1.61 19.20
N ASP A 15 -1.84 1.16 18.00
CA ASP A 15 -1.05 0.22 17.21
C ASP A 15 0.39 0.70 16.99
N LYS A 16 1.32 -0.26 16.91
CA LYS A 16 2.71 0.05 16.60
C LYS A 16 2.86 0.31 15.10
N PHE A 17 3.34 1.49 14.75
CA PHE A 17 3.71 1.88 13.39
C PHE A 17 5.24 1.92 13.25
N VAL A 18 5.75 1.36 12.17
CA VAL A 18 7.14 1.54 11.74
C VAL A 18 7.11 2.29 10.41
N ILE A 19 7.70 3.47 10.39
CA ILE A 19 7.81 4.33 9.21
C ILE A 19 9.24 4.22 8.70
N ALA A 20 9.39 3.73 7.47
CA ALA A 20 10.68 3.58 6.81
C ALA A 20 10.58 4.04 5.36
N GLY A 21 11.68 4.55 4.84
CA GLY A 21 11.76 5.09 3.50
C GLY A 21 12.69 6.30 3.42
N TYR A 22 13.05 6.65 2.20
CA TYR A 22 13.87 7.82 1.90
C TYR A 22 13.27 9.09 2.54
N GLN A 23 14.11 9.90 3.20
CA GLN A 23 13.76 11.16 3.85
C GLN A 23 12.73 11.05 5.00
N THR A 24 12.42 9.84 5.48
CA THR A 24 11.52 9.71 6.64
C THR A 24 12.16 10.26 7.92
N GLU A 25 13.49 10.35 7.98
CA GLU A 25 14.24 11.01 9.05
C GLU A 25 13.90 12.51 9.21
N GLU A 26 13.47 13.20 8.14
CA GLU A 26 13.08 14.62 8.21
C GLU A 26 11.81 14.83 9.05
N ILE A 27 10.99 13.80 9.23
CA ILE A 27 9.79 13.83 10.08
C ILE A 27 10.14 14.20 11.51
N LEU A 28 11.29 13.73 12.02
CA LEU A 28 11.75 14.05 13.38
C LEU A 28 11.99 15.55 13.59
N GLN A 29 12.18 16.32 12.52
CA GLN A 29 12.33 17.78 12.58
C GLN A 29 10.97 18.49 12.62
N LEU A 30 9.92 17.87 12.07
CA LEU A 30 8.58 18.45 11.99
C LEU A 30 7.77 18.25 13.27
N TYR A 31 8.04 17.18 14.02
CA TYR A 31 7.30 16.84 15.24
C TYR A 31 8.19 16.92 16.46
N LYS A 32 7.80 17.78 17.43
CA LYS A 32 8.53 17.91 18.70
C LYS A 32 8.53 16.63 19.54
N ASN A 33 7.44 15.86 19.47
CA ASN A 33 7.26 14.61 20.19
C ASN A 33 6.57 13.60 19.26
N ILE A 34 7.28 12.54 18.89
CA ILE A 34 6.68 11.37 18.24
C ILE A 34 6.22 10.39 19.32
N PRO A 35 4.99 9.87 19.27
CA PRO A 35 4.50 8.87 20.21
C PRO A 35 5.37 7.62 20.26
N VAL A 36 5.39 6.96 21.41
CA VAL A 36 6.16 5.73 21.64
C VAL A 36 5.76 4.56 20.75
N ASN A 37 4.55 4.57 20.19
CA ASN A 37 4.07 3.56 19.27
C ASN A 37 4.44 3.85 17.80
N ILE A 38 5.13 4.95 17.50
CA ILE A 38 5.64 5.26 16.16
C ILE A 38 7.17 5.19 16.17
N GLU A 39 7.72 4.31 15.35
CA GLU A 39 9.16 4.14 15.15
C GLU A 39 9.54 4.65 13.75
N ILE A 40 10.43 5.65 13.68
CA ILE A 40 10.92 6.19 12.41
C ILE A 40 12.32 5.62 12.15
N LYS A 41 12.47 4.83 11.09
CA LYS A 41 13.73 4.14 10.76
C LYS A 41 14.59 4.84 9.71
N GLY A 42 14.06 5.85 9.01
CA GLY A 42 14.78 6.47 7.90
C GLY A 42 14.86 5.53 6.68
N ALA A 43 15.88 5.74 5.86
CA ALA A 43 16.26 4.78 4.83
C ALA A 43 16.72 3.45 5.45
N ILE A 44 16.19 2.34 4.94
CA ILE A 44 16.49 0.98 5.42
C ILE A 44 17.09 0.13 4.29
N SER A 45 17.92 -0.84 4.68
CA SER A 45 18.47 -1.83 3.75
C SER A 45 17.42 -2.86 3.31
N ASN A 46 17.70 -3.58 2.22
CA ASN A 46 16.84 -4.68 1.77
C ASN A 46 16.66 -5.77 2.83
N LYS A 47 17.70 -6.03 3.62
CA LYS A 47 17.64 -7.01 4.71
C LYS A 47 16.64 -6.57 5.78
N GLU A 48 16.73 -5.31 6.21
CA GLU A 48 15.80 -4.75 7.18
C GLU A 48 14.37 -4.68 6.65
N LEU A 49 14.19 -4.40 5.35
CA LEU A 49 12.88 -4.42 4.71
C LEU A 49 12.23 -5.81 4.74
N VAL A 50 13.01 -6.86 4.44
CA VAL A 50 12.54 -8.25 4.54
C VAL A 50 12.19 -8.60 5.99
N ASP A 51 13.01 -8.17 6.95
CA ASP A 51 12.72 -8.39 8.36
C ASP A 51 11.45 -7.65 8.81
N LEU A 52 11.19 -6.44 8.29
CA LEU A 52 9.92 -5.75 8.54
C LEU A 52 8.73 -6.51 7.96
N TYR A 53 8.82 -7.01 6.72
CA TYR A 53 7.74 -7.81 6.11
C TYR A 53 7.40 -9.07 6.88
N LYS A 54 8.39 -9.73 7.50
CA LYS A 54 8.15 -10.92 8.33
C LYS A 54 7.46 -10.62 9.65
N ASN A 55 7.62 -9.40 10.18
CA ASN A 55 7.21 -9.05 11.53
C ASN A 55 6.03 -8.07 11.60
N CYS A 56 5.59 -7.53 10.46
CA CYS A 56 4.43 -6.63 10.41
C CYS A 56 3.11 -7.41 10.25
N LYS A 57 2.03 -6.89 10.85
CA LYS A 57 0.67 -7.39 10.59
C LYS A 57 0.22 -7.08 9.16
N ALA A 58 0.54 -5.89 8.68
CA ALA A 58 0.26 -5.41 7.33
C ALA A 58 1.17 -4.25 6.96
N ILE A 59 1.21 -3.94 5.67
CA ILE A 59 1.78 -2.70 5.15
C ILE A 59 0.65 -1.71 4.87
N LEU A 60 0.76 -0.51 5.45
CA LEU A 60 -0.15 0.59 5.21
C LEU A 60 0.38 1.49 4.10
N ILE A 61 -0.35 1.58 2.99
CA ILE A 61 0.00 2.43 1.85
C ILE A 61 -1.03 3.55 1.77
N ASN A 62 -0.60 4.76 2.15
CA ASN A 62 -1.37 5.98 1.95
C ASN A 62 -0.59 6.93 1.02
N GLN A 63 -0.84 6.81 -0.28
CA GLN A 63 -0.19 7.64 -1.29
C GLN A 63 -1.23 8.35 -2.16
N ARG A 64 -0.86 9.54 -2.67
CA ARG A 64 -1.57 10.12 -3.80
C ARG A 64 -1.32 9.26 -5.04
N ALA A 65 -2.29 9.20 -5.94
CA ALA A 65 -2.23 8.32 -7.11
C ALA A 65 -0.95 8.53 -7.95
N SER A 66 0.02 7.63 -7.82
CA SER A 66 1.29 7.64 -8.57
C SER A 66 1.48 6.32 -9.31
N SER A 67 2.36 6.29 -10.32
CA SER A 67 2.64 5.07 -11.08
C SER A 67 3.40 4.01 -10.26
N GLY A 68 4.18 4.42 -9.27
CA GLY A 68 5.02 3.51 -8.46
C GLY A 68 4.25 2.70 -7.41
N ALA A 69 3.04 3.13 -7.03
CA ALA A 69 2.23 2.40 -6.06
C ALA A 69 1.83 1.01 -6.58
N LEU A 70 1.48 0.89 -7.87
CA LEU A 70 0.99 -0.36 -8.46
C LEU A 70 2.03 -1.48 -8.45
N THR A 71 3.28 -1.17 -8.81
CA THR A 71 4.38 -2.14 -8.75
C THR A 71 4.59 -2.65 -7.33
N LYS A 72 4.47 -1.75 -6.33
CA LYS A 72 4.64 -2.13 -4.94
C LYS A 72 3.54 -3.04 -4.42
N LEU A 73 2.29 -2.80 -4.83
CA LEU A 73 1.16 -3.68 -4.50
C LEU A 73 1.38 -5.10 -5.01
N ILE A 74 1.85 -5.24 -6.26
CA ILE A 74 2.14 -6.55 -6.86
C ILE A 74 3.30 -7.24 -6.13
N GLU A 75 4.37 -6.51 -5.80
CA GLU A 75 5.50 -7.06 -5.03
C GLU A 75 5.06 -7.59 -3.66
N LEU A 76 4.25 -6.83 -2.93
CA LEU A 76 3.74 -7.21 -1.61
C LEU A 76 2.79 -8.40 -1.69
N GLN A 77 1.94 -8.42 -2.71
CA GLN A 77 1.05 -9.56 -2.99
C GLN A 77 1.85 -10.84 -3.27
N ILE A 78 2.87 -10.78 -4.15
CA ILE A 78 3.76 -11.91 -4.44
C ILE A 78 4.49 -12.36 -3.16
N ALA A 79 4.88 -11.42 -2.30
CA ALA A 79 5.52 -11.71 -1.02
C ALA A 79 4.56 -12.24 0.06
N GLY A 80 3.26 -12.30 -0.21
CA GLY A 80 2.25 -12.75 0.75
C GLY A 80 2.06 -11.80 1.93
N VAL A 81 2.38 -10.51 1.75
CA VAL A 81 2.32 -9.49 2.82
C VAL A 81 0.94 -8.82 2.80
N PRO A 82 0.16 -8.88 3.90
CA PRO A 82 -1.14 -8.22 3.98
C PRO A 82 -1.01 -6.70 3.82
N MET A 83 -2.02 -6.08 3.22
CA MET A 83 -1.97 -4.66 2.86
C MET A 83 -3.23 -3.92 3.30
N ILE A 84 -3.05 -2.70 3.79
CA ILE A 84 -4.12 -1.71 3.97
C ILE A 84 -3.79 -0.54 3.07
N VAL A 85 -4.66 -0.18 2.14
CA VAL A 85 -4.32 0.74 1.05
C VAL A 85 -5.41 1.76 0.83
N ASN A 86 -5.06 3.03 0.61
CA ASN A 86 -6.08 4.00 0.24
C ASN A 86 -6.56 3.75 -1.21
N ASP A 87 -7.82 4.03 -1.51
CA ASP A 87 -8.40 3.78 -2.84
C ASP A 87 -7.60 4.43 -3.99
N LEU A 88 -7.01 5.60 -3.73
CA LEU A 88 -6.17 6.31 -4.70
C LEU A 88 -4.91 5.54 -5.10
N SER A 89 -4.42 4.63 -4.25
CA SER A 89 -3.27 3.76 -4.54
C SER A 89 -3.64 2.54 -5.37
N LEU A 90 -4.91 2.11 -5.36
CA LEU A 90 -5.35 0.89 -6.04
C LEU A 90 -5.33 1.02 -7.57
N ARG A 91 -5.76 2.15 -8.14
CA ARG A 91 -5.91 2.32 -9.61
C ARG A 91 -6.57 1.08 -10.25
N SER A 92 -5.87 0.38 -11.16
CA SER A 92 -6.34 -0.82 -11.86
C SER A 92 -6.06 -2.12 -11.11
N TYR A 93 -5.56 -2.05 -9.87
CA TYR A 93 -5.33 -3.21 -9.03
C TYR A 93 -6.65 -3.74 -8.49
N SER A 94 -6.94 -5.02 -8.74
CA SER A 94 -8.09 -5.70 -8.17
C SER A 94 -7.79 -6.12 -6.74
N ILE A 95 -8.62 -5.68 -5.80
CA ILE A 95 -8.56 -6.13 -4.40
C ILE A 95 -8.83 -7.63 -4.34
N ASN A 96 -8.02 -8.34 -3.56
CA ASN A 96 -8.11 -9.76 -3.27
C ASN A 96 -8.16 -10.00 -1.76
N SER A 97 -8.22 -11.26 -1.34
CA SER A 97 -7.94 -11.64 0.05
C SER A 97 -6.61 -11.02 0.51
N GLY A 98 -6.48 -10.63 1.78
CA GLY A 98 -5.27 -9.99 2.29
C GLY A 98 -5.02 -8.52 1.90
N CYS A 99 -5.83 -7.91 1.02
CA CYS A 99 -5.82 -6.48 0.75
C CYS A 99 -7.11 -5.81 1.23
N LYS A 100 -7.01 -4.82 2.13
CA LYS A 100 -8.15 -3.99 2.55
C LYS A 100 -7.97 -2.58 2.03
N SER A 101 -9.01 -2.00 1.44
CA SER A 101 -8.98 -0.62 0.99
C SER A 101 -9.74 0.32 1.93
N PHE A 102 -9.32 1.58 1.94
CA PHE A 102 -10.04 2.64 2.65
C PHE A 102 -10.16 3.90 1.79
N HIS A 103 -11.31 4.53 1.86
CA HIS A 103 -11.60 5.80 1.19
C HIS A 103 -11.31 7.00 2.08
N ASN A 104 -11.53 6.84 3.39
CA ASN A 104 -11.46 7.93 4.36
C ASN A 104 -10.88 7.45 5.70
N HIS A 105 -10.63 8.41 6.58
CA HIS A 105 -10.05 8.17 7.90
C HIS A 105 -10.92 7.30 8.81
N LEU A 106 -12.26 7.40 8.75
CA LEU A 106 -13.15 6.59 9.58
C LEU A 106 -13.08 5.11 9.18
N GLU A 107 -13.03 4.83 7.88
CA GLU A 107 -12.80 3.47 7.38
C GLU A 107 -11.43 2.95 7.79
N LEU A 108 -10.39 3.78 7.73
CA LEU A 108 -9.06 3.39 8.19
C LEU A 108 -9.05 3.02 9.67
N ILE A 109 -9.72 3.79 10.55
CA ILE A 109 -9.85 3.44 11.98
C ILE A 109 -10.53 2.08 12.12
N SER A 110 -11.70 1.92 11.49
CA SER A 110 -12.47 0.68 11.55
C SER A 110 -11.67 -0.53 11.11
N ILE A 111 -10.89 -0.39 10.02
CA ILE A 111 -10.00 -1.42 9.53
C ILE A 111 -8.92 -1.72 10.56
N LEU A 112 -8.22 -0.72 11.10
CA LEU A 112 -7.15 -0.94 12.08
C LEU A 112 -7.65 -1.67 13.35
N GLU A 113 -8.82 -1.31 13.85
CA GLU A 113 -9.43 -1.92 15.05
C GLU A 113 -9.80 -3.39 14.84
N HIS A 114 -10.23 -3.75 13.63
CA HIS A 114 -10.75 -5.09 13.31
C HIS A 114 -9.84 -5.85 12.33
N PHE A 115 -8.61 -5.39 12.11
CA PHE A 115 -7.75 -5.94 11.08
C PHE A 115 -7.34 -7.37 11.43
N VAL A 116 -7.79 -8.31 10.61
CA VAL A 116 -7.31 -9.70 10.64
C VAL A 116 -6.41 -9.89 9.42
N PRO A 117 -5.10 -10.13 9.62
CA PRO A 117 -4.18 -10.34 8.51
C PRO A 117 -4.53 -11.64 7.78
N GLU A 118 -4.74 -11.52 6.47
CA GLU A 118 -4.91 -12.64 5.56
C GLU A 118 -3.75 -12.60 4.56
N VAL A 119 -3.19 -13.77 4.24
CA VAL A 119 -2.16 -13.86 3.20
C VAL A 119 -2.81 -13.55 1.86
N PRO A 120 -2.31 -12.56 1.08
CA PRO A 120 -2.87 -12.28 -0.22
C PRO A 120 -2.81 -13.45 -1.18
N GLU A 121 -3.86 -13.61 -1.97
CA GLU A 121 -3.84 -14.51 -3.12
C GLU A 121 -2.71 -14.13 -4.06
N TYR A 122 -1.94 -15.12 -4.50
CA TYR A 122 -0.94 -14.92 -5.53
C TYR A 122 -1.61 -14.32 -6.77
N PRO A 123 -1.02 -13.33 -7.45
CA PRO A 123 -1.64 -12.79 -8.65
C PRO A 123 -1.81 -13.92 -9.66
N ASN A 124 -3.05 -14.25 -9.98
CA ASN A 124 -3.35 -15.07 -11.15
C ASN A 124 -2.55 -14.46 -12.29
N SER A 125 -1.72 -15.28 -12.96
CA SER A 125 -0.85 -14.86 -14.07
C SER A 125 -1.57 -13.77 -14.83
N ILE A 126 -0.99 -12.55 -14.88
CA ILE A 126 -1.61 -11.39 -15.54
C ILE A 126 -2.18 -11.93 -16.84
N GLU A 127 -3.50 -12.09 -16.92
CA GLU A 127 -4.16 -12.25 -18.20
C GLU A 127 -3.94 -10.88 -18.84
N VAL A 128 -2.79 -10.72 -19.50
CA VAL A 128 -2.67 -9.77 -20.57
C VAL A 128 -3.85 -10.15 -21.45
N SER A 129 -4.92 -9.36 -21.40
CA SER A 129 -6.07 -9.62 -22.21
C SER A 129 -5.63 -9.37 -23.65
N GLU A 130 -4.98 -10.38 -24.26
CA GLU A 130 -4.63 -10.39 -25.67
C GLU A 130 -5.87 -10.03 -26.49
N LYS A 131 -7.05 -10.40 -25.98
CA LYS A 131 -8.38 -10.07 -26.50
C LYS A 131 -8.69 -8.58 -26.63
N SER A 132 -8.17 -7.70 -25.75
CA SER A 132 -8.47 -6.26 -25.85
C SER A 132 -7.51 -5.52 -26.78
N VAL A 133 -6.28 -6.00 -26.92
CA VAL A 133 -5.28 -5.40 -27.83
C VAL A 133 -5.51 -5.87 -29.27
N THR A 134 -5.72 -7.18 -29.48
CA THR A 134 -6.02 -7.72 -30.81
C THR A 134 -7.31 -7.15 -31.38
N LYS A 135 -8.40 -7.08 -30.61
CA LYS A 135 -9.68 -6.52 -31.11
C LYS A 135 -9.55 -5.08 -31.59
N LYS A 136 -8.78 -4.25 -30.87
CA LYS A 136 -8.58 -2.84 -31.22
C LYS A 136 -7.65 -2.66 -32.42
N ILE A 137 -6.64 -3.53 -32.55
CA ILE A 137 -5.77 -3.59 -33.74
C ILE A 137 -6.58 -4.06 -34.96
N THR A 138 -7.41 -5.10 -34.83
CA THR A 138 -8.26 -5.61 -35.91
C THR A 138 -9.32 -4.59 -36.34
N GLU A 139 -9.92 -3.84 -35.39
CA GLU A 139 -10.86 -2.74 -35.70
C GLU A 139 -10.19 -1.55 -36.40
N LEU A 140 -8.90 -1.28 -36.14
CA LEU A 140 -8.14 -0.23 -36.82
C LEU A 140 -7.72 -0.67 -38.24
N LEU A 141 -7.29 -1.92 -38.40
CA LEU A 141 -6.92 -2.47 -39.72
C LEU A 141 -8.11 -2.63 -40.66
N ASN A 142 -9.31 -2.87 -40.14
CA ASN A 142 -10.54 -3.01 -40.93
C ASN A 142 -11.24 -1.68 -41.25
N LYS A 143 -10.71 -0.54 -40.79
CA LYS A 143 -11.24 0.81 -41.09
C LYS A 143 -10.55 1.51 -42.26
N GLU A 144 -9.52 0.89 -42.85
CA GLU A 144 -8.76 1.44 -43.99
C GLU A 144 -9.15 0.85 -45.36
N HIS A 145 -10.33 0.20 -45.47
CA HIS A 145 -10.89 -0.28 -46.74
C HIS A 145 -12.28 0.29 -47.02
#